data_AF-A0A0X8X7Q0-F1
#
_entry.id   AF-A0A0X8X7Q0-F1
#
_cell.length_a   1.000
_cell.length_b   1.000
_cell.length_c   1.000
_cell.angle_alpha   90.00
_cell.angle_beta   90.00
_cell.angle_gamma   90.00
#
_symmetry.space_group_name_H-M   'P 1'
#
loop_
_entity.id
_entity.type
_entity.pdbx_description
1 polymer ?
#
loop_
_entity_poly.entity_id
_entity_poly.type
_entity_poly.pdbx_seq_one_letter_code
_entity_poly.pdbx_strand_id
1 'polypeptide(L)'
;MCQGCGAYPEWRPCITQPMLSRLEAIARATTEKWEGEVLEFNGEPDHLHLLLELTPRTAPSAFVNNLKTVTSRLIRKEFGEHLQQYYWRKPVFWSRSYCIITVGGAPLSVLKQYIEQQEAPE
;
A
#
# COMPACT_ATOMS: atom_id res chain seq x y z
N MET A 1 3.19 -24.25 -5.55
CA MET A 1 4.31 -24.32 -4.59
C MET A 1 5.61 -24.09 -5.37
N CYS A 2 6.14 -22.86 -5.36
CA CYS A 2 7.45 -22.59 -5.96
C CYS A 2 8.52 -22.89 -4.90
N GLN A 3 9.18 -24.03 -5.02
CA GLN A 3 10.35 -24.39 -4.25
C GLN A 3 11.55 -23.63 -4.84
N GLY A 4 11.97 -22.53 -4.20
CA GLY A 4 13.12 -21.76 -4.71
C GLY A 4 13.40 -20.39 -4.11
N CYS A 5 12.58 -19.85 -3.18
CA CYS A 5 12.85 -18.54 -2.58
C CYS A 5 13.68 -18.62 -1.28
N GLY A 6 14.83 -19.30 -1.34
CA GLY A 6 15.90 -19.08 -0.37
C GLY A 6 16.77 -17.93 -0.87
N ALA A 7 16.91 -16.85 -0.09
CA ALA A 7 17.90 -15.77 -0.25
C ALA A 7 17.49 -14.48 -0.99
N TYR A 8 16.35 -13.88 -0.65
CA TYR A 8 16.27 -12.42 -0.72
C TYR A 8 16.58 -11.81 0.67
N PRO A 9 17.76 -11.18 0.87
CA PRO A 9 18.23 -10.67 2.18
C PRO A 9 17.41 -9.49 2.76
N GLU A 10 16.40 -9.05 2.02
CA GLU A 10 15.48 -7.96 2.34
C GLU A 10 14.11 -8.42 2.82
N TRP A 11 13.77 -9.71 2.67
CA TRP A 11 12.50 -10.27 3.13
C TRP A 11 12.68 -10.74 4.58
N ARG A 12 12.01 -10.03 5.49
CA ARG A 12 12.10 -10.24 6.93
C ARG A 12 10.68 -10.44 7.43
N PRO A 13 10.31 -11.67 7.82
CA PRO A 13 8.97 -11.96 8.35
C PRO A 13 8.83 -11.38 9.75
N CYS A 14 8.76 -10.05 9.84
CA CYS A 14 8.81 -9.28 11.08
C CYS A 14 7.47 -8.64 11.44
N ILE A 15 6.50 -8.64 10.53
CA ILE A 15 5.16 -8.10 10.75
C ILE A 15 4.37 -9.11 11.60
N THR A 16 4.02 -8.69 12.82
CA THR A 16 3.17 -9.45 13.73
C THR A 16 1.71 -8.98 13.60
N GLN A 17 0.76 -9.73 14.18
CA GLN A 17 -0.65 -9.34 14.16
C GLN A 17 -0.90 -7.93 14.74
N PRO A 18 -0.31 -7.54 15.91
CA PRO A 18 -0.45 -6.18 16.41
C PRO A 18 0.12 -5.11 15.47
N MET A 19 1.24 -5.41 14.81
CA MET A 19 1.82 -4.51 13.81
C MET A 19 0.93 -4.40 12.57
N LEU A 20 0.32 -5.49 12.12
CA LEU A 20 -0.60 -5.50 10.98
C LEU A 20 -1.82 -4.62 11.25
N SER A 21 -2.47 -4.78 12.41
CA SER A 21 -3.58 -3.91 12.82
C SER A 21 -3.16 -2.44 12.93
N ARG A 22 -1.94 -2.18 13.40
CA ARG A 22 -1.42 -0.81 13.46
C ARG A 22 -1.12 -0.22 12.08
N LEU A 23 -0.55 -1.03 11.19
CA LEU A 23 -0.28 -0.67 9.80
C LEU A 23 -1.57 -0.32 9.07
N GLU A 24 -2.64 -1.10 9.27
CA GLU A 24 -3.96 -0.80 8.73
C GLU A 24 -4.47 0.57 9.19
N ALA A 25 -4.43 0.83 10.51
CA ALA A 25 -4.87 2.11 11.06
C ALA A 25 -4.09 3.31 10.49
N ILE A 26 -2.76 3.16 10.33
CA ILE A 26 -1.92 4.19 9.72
C ILE A 26 -2.24 4.35 8.22
N ALA A 27 -2.45 3.24 7.51
CA ALA A 27 -2.75 3.25 6.09
C ALA A 27 -4.09 3.95 5.81
N ARG A 28 -5.14 3.62 6.56
CA ARG A 28 -6.45 4.28 6.46
C ARG A 28 -6.33 5.79 6.70
N ALA A 29 -5.71 6.20 7.81
CA ALA A 29 -5.53 7.61 8.14
C ALA A 29 -4.61 8.36 7.17
N THR A 30 -3.65 7.68 6.54
CA THR A 30 -2.79 8.29 5.51
C THR A 30 -3.55 8.44 4.21
N THR A 31 -4.32 7.43 3.80
CA THR A 31 -5.12 7.46 2.55
C THR A 31 -6.20 8.54 2.61
N GLU A 32 -6.85 8.70 3.75
CA GLU A 32 -7.85 9.77 3.97
C GLU A 32 -7.24 11.18 3.77
N LYS A 33 -6.01 11.42 4.24
CA LYS A 33 -5.29 12.70 4.02
C LYS A 33 -4.93 12.96 2.56
N TRP A 34 -4.94 11.92 1.74
CA TRP A 34 -4.75 11.99 0.29
C TRP A 34 -6.10 11.99 -0.44
N GLU A 35 -7.21 12.21 0.26
CA GLU A 35 -8.57 12.22 -0.27
C GLU A 35 -8.96 10.89 -0.95
N GLY A 36 -8.37 9.78 -0.50
CA GLY A 36 -8.69 8.43 -0.97
C GLY A 36 -9.23 7.53 0.13
N GLU A 37 -9.58 6.31 -0.25
CA GLU A 37 -10.16 5.29 0.64
C GLU A 37 -9.41 3.96 0.55
N VAL A 38 -9.28 3.27 1.70
CA VAL A 38 -8.80 1.89 1.74
C VAL A 38 -10.01 0.95 1.73
N LEU A 39 -10.26 0.31 0.60
CA LEU A 39 -11.39 -0.60 0.42
C LEU A 39 -11.11 -1.95 1.10
N GLU A 40 -9.91 -2.50 0.89
CA GLU A 40 -9.47 -3.73 1.54
C GLU A 40 -8.01 -3.61 2.00
N PHE A 41 -7.69 -4.29 3.11
CA PHE A 41 -6.36 -4.32 3.68
C PHE A 41 -6.07 -5.72 4.22
N ASN A 42 -4.92 -6.28 3.85
CA ASN A 42 -4.40 -7.48 4.47
C ASN A 42 -2.86 -7.51 4.37
N GLY A 43 -2.22 -8.49 4.98
CA GLY A 43 -0.78 -8.64 4.87
C GLY A 43 -0.29 -9.99 5.38
N GLU A 44 0.95 -10.27 5.03
CA GLU A 44 1.72 -11.42 5.47
C GLU A 44 2.87 -10.92 6.38
N PRO A 45 3.61 -11.83 7.04
CA PRO A 45 4.71 -11.43 7.92
C PRO A 45 5.78 -10.54 7.26
N ASP A 46 5.86 -10.52 5.93
CA ASP A 46 6.90 -9.83 5.15
C ASP A 46 6.37 -8.77 4.14
N HIS A 47 5.06 -8.66 3.90
CA HIS A 47 4.50 -7.66 2.97
C HIS A 47 3.02 -7.32 3.24
N LEU A 48 2.52 -6.24 2.61
CA LEU A 48 1.13 -5.78 2.69
C LEU A 48 0.44 -5.78 1.33
N HIS A 49 -0.87 -6.00 1.35
CA HIS A 49 -1.79 -5.86 0.23
C HIS A 49 -2.84 -4.81 0.56
N LEU A 50 -3.01 -3.83 -0.33
CA LEU A 50 -4.01 -2.77 -0.18
C LEU A 50 -4.81 -2.65 -1.47
N LEU A 51 -6.14 -2.67 -1.34
CA LEU A 51 -7.05 -2.23 -2.38
C LEU A 51 -7.49 -0.80 -2.04
N LEU A 52 -7.23 0.13 -2.97
CA LEU A 52 -7.37 1.56 -2.73
C LEU A 52 -8.25 2.19 -3.81
N GLU A 53 -9.06 3.14 -3.40
CA GLU A 53 -9.65 4.14 -4.28
C GLU A 53 -8.91 5.46 -4.09
N LEU A 54 -8.33 5.98 -5.17
CA LEU A 54 -7.54 7.22 -5.15
C LEU A 54 -8.10 8.21 -6.16
N THR A 55 -7.94 9.50 -5.87
CA THR A 55 -8.38 10.56 -6.78
C THR A 55 -7.54 10.57 -8.07
N PRO A 56 -8.11 10.99 -9.22
CA PRO A 56 -7.36 11.08 -10.49
C PRO A 56 -6.16 12.03 -10.46
N ARG A 57 -6.14 12.97 -9.50
CA ARG A 57 -5.03 13.93 -9.32
C ARG A 57 -3.86 13.32 -8.54
N THR A 58 -4.07 12.17 -7.90
CA THR A 58 -3.05 11.49 -7.10
C THR A 58 -2.05 10.76 -7.99
N ALA A 59 -0.77 11.08 -7.86
CA ALA A 59 0.30 10.26 -8.45
C ALA A 59 0.50 8.99 -7.58
N PRO A 60 0.21 7.77 -8.09
CA PRO A 60 0.21 6.56 -7.25
C PRO A 60 1.58 6.26 -6.63
N SER A 61 2.66 6.54 -7.36
CA SER A 61 4.04 6.39 -6.86
C SER A 61 4.35 7.33 -5.70
N ALA A 62 3.87 8.58 -5.75
CA ALA A 62 4.04 9.55 -4.69
C ALA A 62 3.29 9.13 -3.41
N PHE A 63 2.05 8.65 -3.59
CA PHE A 63 1.25 8.09 -2.50
C PHE A 63 1.96 6.91 -1.83
N VAL A 64 2.41 5.91 -2.61
CA VAL A 64 3.09 4.72 -2.05
C VAL A 64 4.37 5.11 -1.31
N ASN A 65 5.15 6.06 -1.82
CA ASN A 65 6.34 6.56 -1.14
C ASN A 65 6.01 7.25 0.19
N ASN A 66 4.93 8.05 0.23
CA ASN A 66 4.46 8.66 1.46
C ASN A 66 3.99 7.62 2.48
N LEU A 67 3.15 6.68 2.05
CA LEU A 67 2.64 5.60 2.87
C LEU A 67 3.77 4.77 3.50
N LYS A 68 4.75 4.36 2.68
CA LYS A 68 5.94 3.61 3.15
C LYS A 68 6.76 4.42 4.15
N THR A 69 6.91 5.72 3.93
CA THR A 69 7.66 6.62 4.82
C THR A 69 6.97 6.75 6.18
N VAL A 70 5.66 7.04 6.18
CA VAL A 70 4.86 7.23 7.40
C VAL A 70 4.80 5.94 8.22
N THR A 71 4.46 4.82 7.58
CA THR A 71 4.39 3.50 8.23
C THR A 71 5.73 3.06 8.78
N SER A 72 6.82 3.18 8.00
CA SER A 72 8.17 2.85 8.47
C SER A 72 8.54 3.66 9.72
N ARG A 73 8.26 4.97 9.73
CA ARG A 73 8.59 5.83 10.88
C ARG A 73 7.80 5.45 12.13
N LEU A 74 6.48 5.28 12.01
CA LEU A 74 5.61 5.03 13.16
C LEU A 74 5.79 3.62 13.71
N ILE A 75 5.85 2.60 12.86
CA ILE A 75 6.05 1.22 13.30
C ILE A 75 7.43 1.03 13.95
N ARG A 76 8.48 1.67 13.43
CA ARG A 76 9.80 1.63 14.08
C ARG A 76 9.83 2.33 15.44
N LYS A 77 9.00 3.36 15.62
CA LYS A 77 8.87 4.05 16.91
C LYS A 77 8.12 3.20 17.92
N GLU A 78 7.05 2.53 17.51
CA GLU A 78 6.14 1.79 18.39
C GLU A 78 6.61 0.35 18.67
N PHE A 79 7.24 -0.31 17.69
CA PHE A 79 7.68 -1.72 17.75
C PHE A 79 9.20 -1.86 17.63
N GLY A 80 9.95 -0.83 18.04
CA GLY A 80 11.40 -0.78 17.88
C GLY A 80 12.14 -1.97 18.48
N GLU A 81 11.76 -2.38 19.70
CA GLU A 81 12.38 -3.52 20.41
C GLU A 81 12.23 -4.83 19.63
N HIS A 82 11.01 -5.13 19.15
CA HIS A 82 10.75 -6.29 18.29
C HIS A 82 11.52 -6.22 16.97
N LEU A 83 11.65 -5.04 16.36
CA LEU A 83 12.34 -4.89 15.08
C LEU A 83 13.86 -4.99 15.17
N GLN A 84 14.46 -4.75 16.34
CA GLN A 84 15.91 -4.84 16.53
C GLN A 84 16.46 -6.23 16.16
N GLN A 85 15.73 -7.30 16.48
CA GLN A 85 16.14 -8.68 16.13
C GLN A 85 16.22 -8.91 14.61
N TYR A 86 15.52 -8.11 13.81
CA TYR A 86 15.51 -8.20 12.35
C TYR A 86 16.47 -7.21 11.68
N TYR A 87 16.97 -6.18 12.37
CA TYR A 87 17.70 -5.05 11.77
C TYR A 87 19.23 -5.17 11.71
N TRP A 88 19.78 -6.35 12.01
CA TRP A 88 21.22 -6.64 12.11
C TRP A 88 22.11 -6.17 10.93
N ARG A 89 21.59 -6.09 9.69
CA ARG A 89 22.35 -5.50 8.56
C ARG A 89 21.98 -4.05 8.24
N LYS A 90 20.69 -3.75 8.26
CA LYS A 90 20.15 -2.49 7.76
C LYS A 90 18.81 -2.20 8.44
N PRO A 91 18.68 -1.07 9.15
CA PRO A 91 17.45 -0.71 9.85
C PRO A 91 16.46 -0.04 8.90
N VAL A 92 15.95 -0.80 7.93
CA VAL A 92 14.90 -0.38 6.99
C VAL A 92 13.71 -1.30 7.13
N PHE A 93 12.51 -0.71 7.19
CA PHE A 93 11.28 -1.47 7.37
C PHE A 93 10.73 -2.01 6.04
N TRP A 94 10.76 -1.19 4.99
CA TRP A 94 10.31 -1.56 3.66
C TRP A 94 11.46 -1.74 2.67
N SER A 95 11.30 -2.69 1.75
CA SER A 95 12.07 -2.71 0.50
C SER A 95 11.85 -1.42 -0.30
N ARG A 96 12.76 -1.08 -1.22
CA ARG A 96 12.56 0.05 -2.15
C ARG A 96 11.41 -0.23 -3.12
N SER A 97 11.26 -1.48 -3.54
CA SER A 97 10.26 -1.91 -4.51
C SER A 97 8.84 -1.87 -3.96
N TYR A 98 7.87 -1.78 -4.86
CA TYR A 98 6.44 -1.89 -4.60
C TYR A 98 5.74 -2.36 -5.88
N CYS A 99 4.53 -2.90 -5.75
CA CYS A 99 3.69 -3.29 -6.88
C CYS A 99 2.43 -2.43 -6.89
N ILE A 100 2.02 -1.97 -8.09
CA ILE A 100 0.75 -1.28 -8.32
C ILE A 100 0.11 -1.95 -9.52
N ILE A 101 -1.14 -2.37 -9.34
CA ILE A 101 -1.96 -2.99 -10.38
C ILE A 101 -3.27 -2.22 -10.40
N THR A 102 -3.65 -1.68 -11.55
CA THR A 102 -4.95 -1.02 -11.71
C THR A 102 -6.02 -2.07 -11.86
N VAL A 103 -7.05 -2.00 -11.03
CA VAL A 103 -8.26 -2.82 -11.12
C VAL A 103 -9.40 -1.90 -11.55
N GLY A 104 -9.96 -2.15 -12.73
CA GLY A 104 -11.12 -1.43 -13.23
C GLY A 104 -10.93 -0.75 -14.58
N GLY A 105 -11.95 -0.95 -15.40
CA GLY A 105 -12.40 -0.02 -16.43
C GLY A 105 -13.92 -0.02 -16.34
N ALA A 106 -14.56 1.14 -16.51
CA ALA A 106 -16.00 1.18 -16.69
C ALA A 106 -16.36 0.29 -17.90
N PRO A 107 -17.41 -0.55 -17.83
CA PRO A 107 -17.86 -1.30 -18.99
C PRO A 107 -18.02 -0.35 -20.18
N LEU A 108 -17.64 -0.79 -21.38
CA LEU A 108 -17.72 0.05 -22.58
C LEU A 108 -19.13 0.66 -22.77
N SER A 109 -20.17 -0.05 -22.33
CA SER A 109 -21.55 0.44 -22.30
C SER A 109 -21.72 1.68 -21.42
N VAL A 110 -21.16 1.70 -20.22
CA VAL A 110 -21.22 2.83 -19.29
C VAL A 110 -20.46 4.03 -19.85
N LEU A 111 -19.31 3.81 -20.48
CA LEU A 111 -18.54 4.87 -21.13
C LEU A 111 -19.29 5.48 -22.32
N LYS A 112 -19.90 4.65 -23.18
CA LYS A 112 -20.71 5.13 -24.32
C LYS A 112 -21.88 5.98 -23.86
N GLN A 113 -22.63 5.49 -22.87
CA GLN A 113 -23.77 6.22 -22.32
C GLN A 113 -23.35 7.56 -21.69
N TYR A 114 -22.22 7.59 -20.97
CA TYR A 114 -21.68 8.83 -20.43
C TYR A 114 -21.37 9.86 -21.53
N ILE A 115 -20.75 9.44 -22.64
CA ILE A 115 -20.42 10.31 -23.78
C ILE A 115 -21.68 10.84 -24.47
N GLU A 116 -22.67 9.97 -24.71
CA GLU A 116 -23.95 10.34 -25.33
C GLU A 116 -24.75 11.34 -24.49
N GLN A 117 -24.55 11.34 -23.16
CA GLN A 117 -25.22 12.23 -22.22
C GLN A 117 -24.49 13.56 -21.99
N GLN A 118 -23.29 13.77 -22.58
CA GLN A 118 -22.62 15.07 -22.51
C GLN A 118 -23.23 16.02 -23.55
N GLU A 119 -23.64 17.21 -23.10
CA GLU A 119 -24.12 18.26 -23.99
C GLU A 119 -22.98 18.74 -24.92
N ALA A 120 -23.29 18.93 -26.19
CA ALA A 120 -22.39 19.56 -27.13
C ALA A 120 -22.47 21.10 -26.94
N PRO A 121 -21.34 21.81 -26.88
CA PRO A 121 -21.34 23.27 -26.86
C PRO A 121 -21.94 23.85 -28.15
N GLU A 122 -22.57 25.03 -28.06
CA GLU A 122 -23.10 25.81 -29.21
C GLU A 122 -21.99 26.31 -30.16
#